data_AF-A0A707Q1A5-F1
#
_entry.id   AF-A0A707Q1A5-F1
#
_cell.length_a   1.000
_cell.length_b   1.000
_cell.length_c   1.000
_cell.angle_alpha   90.00
_cell.angle_beta   90.00
_cell.angle_gamma   90.00
#
_symmetry.space_group_name_H-M   'P 1'
#
loop_
_entity.id
_entity.type
_entity.pdbx_description
1 polymer ?
#
loop_
_entity_poly.entity_id
_entity_poly.type
_entity_poly.pdbx_seq_one_letter_code
_entity_poly.pdbx_strand_id
1 'polypeptide(L)'
;MAEKQVKDYEKFVVRFPDGMRDAIAERAKANGRSMNSEIVQILQDAIDEANREHEDAKLKAQFMENRKDLPPSYQEALAAFDSRVAKLIEEATKMAMTQAGLELSQKIEEISKKKPT
;
A
#
# COMPACT_ATOMS: atom_id res chain seq x y z
N MET A 1 14.05 19.12 -23.92
CA MET A 1 14.93 18.18 -23.20
C MET A 1 14.94 16.90 -24.03
N ALA A 2 16.10 16.41 -24.46
CA ALA A 2 16.17 15.20 -25.29
C ALA A 2 15.67 13.99 -24.48
N GLU A 3 14.77 13.18 -25.05
CA GLU A 3 14.29 11.95 -24.43
C GLU A 3 15.47 10.99 -24.18
N LYS A 4 15.59 10.51 -22.95
CA LYS A 4 16.59 9.50 -22.56
C LYS A 4 16.29 8.22 -23.34
N GLN A 5 17.27 7.72 -24.10
CA GLN A 5 17.08 6.50 -24.88
C GLN A 5 17.10 5.29 -23.94
N VAL A 6 16.48 4.17 -24.33
CA VAL A 6 16.42 2.92 -23.52
C VAL A 6 17.81 2.42 -23.09
N LYS A 7 18.85 2.74 -23.88
CA LYS A 7 20.25 2.44 -23.58
C LYS A 7 20.87 3.26 -22.44
N ASP A 8 20.23 4.37 -22.07
CA ASP A 8 20.71 5.31 -21.04
C ASP A 8 20.11 5.00 -19.65
N TYR A 9 19.33 3.92 -19.54
CA TYR A 9 18.84 3.41 -18.26
C TYR A 9 19.91 2.54 -17.60
N GLU A 10 20.02 2.66 -16.29
CA GLU A 10 20.92 1.83 -15.49
C GLU A 10 20.45 0.37 -15.53
N LYS A 11 21.41 -0.55 -15.72
CA LYS A 11 21.17 -1.99 -15.77
C LYS A 11 21.73 -2.65 -14.52
N PHE A 12 20.87 -3.35 -13.79
CA PHE A 12 21.25 -4.12 -12.61
C PHE A 12 21.00 -5.62 -12.85
N VAL A 13 21.95 -6.47 -12.43
CA VAL A 13 21.83 -7.94 -12.58
C VAL A 13 21.44 -8.53 -11.23
N VAL A 14 20.25 -9.13 -11.16
CA VAL A 14 19.70 -9.76 -9.94
C VAL A 14 19.86 -11.27 -10.02
N ARG A 15 20.26 -11.89 -8.90
CA ARG A 15 20.23 -13.35 -8.72
C ARG A 15 19.00 -13.70 -7.89
N PHE A 16 18.12 -14.52 -8.46
CA PHE A 16 16.91 -14.97 -7.79
C PHE A 16 17.15 -16.32 -7.11
N PRO A 17 16.54 -16.55 -5.92
CA PRO A 17 16.34 -17.90 -5.39
C PRO A 17 15.50 -18.75 -6.36
N ASP A 18 15.60 -20.07 -6.20
CA ASP A 18 14.85 -21.03 -7.02
C ASP A 18 13.34 -20.74 -6.98
N GLY A 19 12.69 -20.81 -8.14
CA GLY A 19 11.25 -20.56 -8.31
C GLY A 19 10.81 -19.09 -8.27
N MET A 20 11.60 -18.17 -7.71
CA MET A 20 11.19 -16.76 -7.58
C MET A 20 11.05 -16.06 -8.94
N ARG A 21 11.91 -16.41 -9.90
CA ARG A 21 11.85 -15.85 -11.27
C ARG A 21 10.53 -16.20 -11.95
N ASP A 22 10.07 -17.44 -11.80
CA ASP A 22 8.85 -17.93 -12.43
C ASP A 22 7.62 -17.30 -11.77
N ALA A 23 7.61 -17.18 -10.44
CA ALA A 23 6.56 -16.49 -9.70
C ALA A 23 6.39 -15.02 -10.15
N ILE A 24 7.50 -14.30 -10.36
CA ILE A 24 7.46 -12.93 -10.89
C ILE A 24 6.97 -12.92 -12.35
N ALA A 25 7.38 -13.90 -13.16
CA ALA A 25 6.93 -14.02 -14.56
C ALA A 25 5.41 -14.18 -14.66
N GLU A 26 4.84 -15.07 -13.85
CA GLU A 26 3.40 -15.33 -13.82
C GLU A 26 2.62 -14.10 -13.35
N ARG A 27 3.08 -13.45 -12.28
CA ARG A 27 2.49 -12.19 -11.80
C ARG A 27 2.53 -11.10 -12.86
N ALA A 28 3.68 -10.92 -13.53
CA ALA A 28 3.82 -9.95 -14.61
C ALA A 28 2.84 -10.23 -15.76
N LYS A 29 2.69 -11.50 -16.15
CA LYS A 29 1.74 -11.91 -17.19
C LYS A 29 0.29 -11.65 -16.78
N ALA A 30 -0.08 -11.96 -15.54
CA ALA A 30 -1.42 -11.69 -15.01
C ALA A 30 -1.73 -10.17 -15.01
N ASN A 31 -0.71 -9.34 -14.82
CA ASN A 31 -0.81 -7.88 -14.83
C ASN A 31 -0.63 -7.24 -16.21
N GLY A 32 -0.40 -8.02 -17.28
CA GLY A 32 -0.14 -7.49 -18.62
C GLY A 32 1.16 -6.69 -18.75
N ARG A 33 2.16 -6.96 -17.90
CA ARG A 33 3.46 -6.28 -17.86
C ARG A 33 4.60 -7.20 -18.31
N SER A 34 5.69 -6.59 -18.78
CA SER A 34 6.96 -7.32 -18.88
C SER A 34 7.48 -7.66 -17.47
N MET A 35 8.25 -8.73 -17.34
CA MET A 35 8.89 -9.10 -16.05
C MET A 35 9.70 -7.94 -15.47
N ASN A 36 10.45 -7.21 -16.31
CA ASN A 36 11.24 -6.07 -15.86
C ASN A 36 10.35 -4.92 -15.36
N SER A 37 9.28 -4.61 -16.09
CA SER A 37 8.32 -3.57 -15.68
C SER A 37 7.63 -3.94 -14.36
N GLU A 38 7.31 -5.21 -14.14
CA GLU A 38 6.74 -5.67 -12.86
C GLU A 38 7.75 -5.56 -11.72
N ILE A 39 9.02 -5.93 -11.94
CA ILE A 39 10.08 -5.75 -10.93
C ILE A 39 10.23 -4.28 -10.56
N VAL A 40 10.29 -3.38 -11.55
CA VAL A 40 10.38 -1.93 -11.31
C VAL A 40 9.16 -1.43 -10.54
N GLN A 41 7.95 -1.88 -10.89
CA GLN A 41 6.74 -1.51 -10.15
C GLN A 41 6.79 -1.94 -8.69
N ILE A 42 7.17 -3.20 -8.42
CA ILE A 42 7.30 -3.72 -7.06
C ILE A 42 8.31 -2.90 -6.25
N LEU A 43 9.45 -2.55 -6.85
CA LEU A 43 10.46 -1.71 -6.19
C LEU A 43 9.93 -0.30 -5.91
N GLN A 44 9.22 0.31 -6.87
CA GLN A 44 8.63 1.63 -6.71
C GLN A 44 7.58 1.63 -5.59
N ASP A 45 6.68 0.65 -5.58
CA ASP A 45 5.64 0.51 -4.56
C ASP A 45 6.26 0.42 -3.16
N ALA A 46 7.32 -0.39 -3.00
CA ALA A 46 8.03 -0.56 -1.73
C ALA A 46 8.74 0.73 -1.28
N ILE A 47 9.36 1.47 -2.21
CA ILE A 47 10.01 2.75 -1.92
C ILE A 47 8.96 3.79 -1.51
N ASP A 48 7.85 3.88 -2.24
CA ASP A 48 6.78 4.84 -1.98
C ASP A 48 6.08 4.54 -0.65
N GLU A 49 5.90 3.26 -0.31
CA GLU A 49 5.39 2.83 0.99
C GLU A 49 6.32 3.28 2.13
N ALA A 50 7.62 2.97 2.03
CA ALA A 50 8.59 3.41 3.03
C ALA A 50 8.65 4.94 3.18
N ASN A 51 8.56 5.68 2.07
CA ASN A 51 8.52 7.14 2.09
C ASN A 51 7.25 7.69 2.76
N ARG A 52 6.07 7.11 2.45
CA ARG A 52 4.81 7.51 3.10
C ARG A 52 4.88 7.29 4.60
N GLU A 53 5.36 6.13 5.06
CA GLU A 53 5.53 5.84 6.48
C GLU A 53 6.46 6.83 7.17
N HIS A 54 7.57 7.19 6.53
CA HIS A 54 8.52 8.16 7.04
C HIS A 54 7.90 9.57 7.16
N GLU A 55 7.20 10.04 6.13
CA GLU A 55 6.54 11.35 6.15
C GLU A 55 5.40 11.39 7.18
N ASP A 56 4.61 10.32 7.32
CA ASP A 56 3.59 10.21 8.36
C ASP A 56 4.18 10.27 9.76
N ALA A 57 5.30 9.57 9.99
CA ALA A 57 6.00 9.59 11.27
C ALA A 57 6.56 10.98 11.58
N LYS A 58 7.16 11.65 10.59
CA LYS A 58 7.68 13.01 10.71
C LYS A 58 6.58 14.02 11.01
N LEU A 59 5.45 13.93 10.32
CA LEU A 59 4.30 14.79 10.53
C LEU A 59 3.72 14.60 11.94
N LYS A 60 3.56 13.34 12.39
CA LYS A 60 3.14 13.03 13.76
C LYS A 60 4.10 13.62 14.79
N ALA A 61 5.42 13.45 14.61
CA ALA A 61 6.41 14.00 15.52
C ALA A 61 6.33 15.52 15.59
N GLN A 62 6.16 16.20 14.45
CA GLN A 62 5.98 17.66 14.40
C GLN A 62 4.73 18.11 15.15
N PHE A 63 3.58 17.42 14.96
CA PHE A 63 2.37 17.74 15.70
C PHE A 63 2.51 17.49 17.21
N MET A 64 3.20 16.43 17.61
CA MET A 64 3.47 16.16 19.03
C MET A 64 4.40 17.21 19.64
N GLU A 65 5.42 17.66 18.91
CA GLU A 65 6.31 18.73 19.35
C GLU A 65 5.54 20.03 19.60
N ASN A 66 4.70 20.43 18.63
CA ASN A 66 3.87 21.62 18.73
C ASN A 66 2.85 21.56 19.88
N ARG A 67 2.54 20.37 20.41
CA ARG A 67 1.59 20.18 21.51
C ARG A 67 2.18 20.45 22.89
N LYS A 68 3.50 20.36 23.05
CA LYS A 68 4.17 20.46 24.36
C LYS A 68 3.91 21.81 25.05
N ASP A 69 3.80 22.88 24.27
CA ASP A 69 3.61 24.24 24.76
C ASP A 69 2.14 24.63 24.96
N LEU A 70 1.17 23.75 24.63
CA LEU A 70 -0.24 24.03 24.87
C LEU A 70 -0.59 23.91 26.37
N PRO A 71 -1.57 24.68 26.86
CA PRO A 71 -2.08 24.51 28.22
C PRO A 71 -2.60 23.08 28.46
N PRO A 72 -2.47 22.52 29.69
CA PRO A 72 -2.84 21.13 29.98
C PRO A 72 -4.28 20.76 29.56
N SER A 73 -5.23 21.68 29.73
CA SER A 73 -6.63 21.46 29.32
C SER A 73 -6.78 21.19 27.81
N TYR A 74 -5.97 21.83 26.98
CA TYR A 74 -5.96 21.59 25.54
C TYR A 74 -5.23 20.29 25.19
N GLN A 75 -4.16 19.94 25.92
CA GLN A 75 -3.47 18.67 25.72
C GLN A 75 -4.40 17.48 25.99
N GLU A 76 -5.16 17.54 27.10
CA GLU A 76 -6.15 16.52 27.44
C GLU A 76 -7.26 16.42 26.39
N ALA A 77 -7.78 17.56 25.92
CA ALA A 77 -8.80 17.58 24.87
C ALA A 77 -8.28 16.99 23.55
N LEU A 78 -7.04 17.31 23.15
CA LEU A 78 -6.41 16.74 21.95
C LEU A 78 -6.14 15.25 22.08
N ALA A 79 -5.71 14.77 23.26
CA ALA A 79 -5.53 13.34 23.50
C ALA A 79 -6.85 12.57 23.44
N ALA A 80 -7.93 13.15 23.98
CA ALA A 80 -9.27 12.56 23.88
C ALA A 80 -9.78 12.53 22.43
N PHE A 81 -9.51 13.59 21.66
CA PHE A 81 -9.83 13.65 20.23
C PHE A 81 -9.07 12.60 19.43
N ASP A 82 -7.74 12.50 19.60
CA ASP A 82 -6.92 11.49 18.93
C ASP A 82 -7.42 10.08 19.21
N SER A 83 -7.77 9.79 20.47
CA SER A 83 -8.34 8.49 20.85
C SER A 83 -9.67 8.21 20.14
N ARG A 84 -10.52 9.23 19.97
CA ARG A 84 -11.79 9.09 19.24
C ARG A 84 -11.56 8.85 17.76
N VAL A 85 -10.64 9.60 17.15
CA VAL A 85 -10.28 9.42 15.73
C VAL A 85 -9.70 8.03 15.48
N ALA A 86 -8.79 7.56 16.33
CA ALA A 86 -8.21 6.22 16.21
C ALA A 86 -9.28 5.12 16.24
N LYS A 87 -10.27 5.22 17.13
CA LYS A 87 -11.41 4.29 17.18
C LYS A 87 -12.25 4.34 15.91
N LEU A 88 -12.56 5.54 15.40
CA LEU A 88 -13.34 5.69 14.18
C LEU A 88 -12.61 5.11 12.96
N ILE A 89 -11.29 5.30 12.87
CA ILE A 89 -10.46 4.68 11.82
C ILE A 89 -10.53 3.16 11.93
N GLU A 90 -10.33 2.60 13.12
CA GLU A 90 -10.38 1.15 13.34
C GLU A 90 -11.74 0.55 12.95
N GLU A 91 -12.85 1.21 13.33
CA GLU A 91 -14.20 0.81 12.96
C GLU A 91 -14.42 0.88 11.43
N ALA A 92 -13.98 1.96 10.79
CA ALA A 92 -14.07 2.12 9.34
C ALA A 92 -13.27 1.05 8.59
N THR A 93 -12.06 0.72 9.05
CA THR A 93 -11.23 -0.34 8.47
C THR A 93 -11.89 -1.71 8.60
N LYS A 94 -12.45 -2.04 9.77
CA LYS A 94 -13.19 -3.30 9.98
C LYS A 94 -14.41 -3.40 9.06
N MET A 95 -15.15 -2.31 8.88
CA MET A 95 -16.29 -2.27 7.96
C MET A 95 -15.86 -2.51 6.52
N ALA A 96 -14.80 -1.85 6.04
CA ALA A 96 -14.29 -2.01 4.69
C ALA A 96 -13.81 -3.46 4.41
N MET A 97 -13.10 -4.08 5.35
CA MET A 97 -12.67 -5.49 5.22
C MET A 97 -13.86 -6.45 5.16
N THR A 98 -14.89 -6.21 5.98
CA THR A 98 -16.12 -7.02 5.98
C THR A 98 -16.87 -6.90 4.66
N GLN A 99 -17.00 -5.68 4.13
CA GLN A 99 -17.63 -5.43 2.83
C GLN A 99 -16.87 -6.12 1.69
N ALA A 100 -15.54 -5.97 1.64
CA ALA A 100 -14.71 -6.63 0.63
C ALA A 100 -14.83 -8.16 0.66
N GLY A 101 -14.89 -8.76 1.85
CA GLY A 101 -15.13 -10.21 2.00
C GLY A 101 -16.52 -10.63 1.51
N LEU A 102 -17.54 -9.79 1.74
CA LEU A 102 -18.91 -10.03 1.30
C LEU A 102 -19.03 -9.97 -0.23
N GLU A 103 -18.41 -8.96 -0.86
CA GLU A 103 -18.35 -8.81 -2.31
C GLU A 103 -17.63 -9.99 -2.98
N LEU A 104 -16.49 -10.42 -2.41
CA LEU A 104 -15.75 -11.58 -2.93
C LEU A 104 -16.61 -12.86 -2.86
N SER A 105 -17.32 -13.05 -1.75
CA SER A 105 -18.22 -14.20 -1.56
C SER A 105 -19.36 -14.21 -2.59
N GLN A 106 -19.99 -13.05 -2.82
CA GLN A 106 -21.04 -12.90 -3.84
C GLN A 106 -20.51 -13.21 -5.25
N LYS A 107 -19.32 -12.72 -5.58
CA LYS A 107 -18.70 -12.94 -6.89
C LYS A 107 -18.36 -14.41 -7.13
N ILE A 108 -17.91 -15.13 -6.11
CA ILE A 108 -17.70 -16.59 -6.16
C ILE A 108 -19.03 -17.33 -6.40
N GLU A 109 -20.10 -16.92 -5.73
CA GLU A 109 -21.43 -17.53 -5.89
C GLU A 109 -22.00 -17.30 -7.30
N GLU A 110 -21.85 -16.11 -7.86
CA GLU A 110 -22.25 -15.81 -9.25
C GLU A 110 -21.48 -16.64 -10.28
N ILE A 111 -20.17 -16.81 -10.08
CA ILE A 111 -19.33 -17.66 -10.95
C ILE A 111 -19.77 -19.12 -10.83
N SER A 112 -20.07 -19.61 -9.62
CA SER A 112 -20.54 -20.98 -9.40
C SER A 112 -21.92 -21.25 -10.02
N LYS A 113 -22.80 -20.24 -10.11
CA LYS A 113 -24.12 -20.36 -10.75
C LYS A 113 -24.04 -20.33 -12.29
N LYS A 114 -22.98 -19.75 -12.86
CA LYS A 114 -22.67 -19.80 -14.30
C LYS A 114 -21.83 -21.04 -14.63
N LYS A 115 -22.36 -22.24 -14.41
CA LYS A 115 -21.70 -23.47 -14.91
C LYS A 115 -21.68 -23.46 -16.44
N PRO A 116 -20.56 -23.85 -17.09
CA PRO A 116 -20.46 -23.83 -18.55
C PRO A 116 -21.30 -24.97 -19.14
N THR A 117 -22.22 -24.62 -20.04
CA THR A 117 -22.65 -25.51 -21.14
C THR A 117 -21.57 -25.56 -22.20
#